data_AF-A0AAV4ZFS8-F1
#
_entry.id   AF-A0AAV4ZFS8-F1
#
_cell.length_a   1.000
_cell.length_b   1.000
_cell.length_c   1.000
_cell.angle_alpha   90.00
_cell.angle_beta   90.00
_cell.angle_gamma   90.00
#
_symmetry.space_group_name_H-M   'P 1'
#
loop_
_entity.id
_entity.type
_entity.pdbx_description
1 polymer ?
#
loop_
_entity_poly.entity_id
_entity_poly.type
_entity_poly.pdbx_seq_one_letter_code
_entity_poly.pdbx_strand_id
1 'polypeptide(L)'
;MSALDWFGLTLAFLAPLPPERPVPPEPMRGSALAAALVIGSVCLVMVLPMVMIWSFHRPEGEFRRHCEARGGQVRPTYLDGSGPQRCDLGARHLSAS
;
A
#
# COMPACT_ATOMS: atom_id res chain seq x y z
N MET A 1 -28.80 66.37 33.64
CA MET A 1 -28.56 65.33 32.63
C MET A 1 -27.73 65.94 31.51
N SER A 2 -26.48 65.52 31.38
CA SER A 2 -25.53 66.10 30.43
C SER A 2 -25.69 65.45 29.06
N ALA A 3 -25.70 66.24 27.99
CA ALA A 3 -25.83 65.77 26.61
C ALA A 3 -24.81 64.68 26.22
N LEU A 4 -23.68 64.57 26.94
CA LEU A 4 -22.70 63.48 26.78
C LEU A 4 -23.26 62.08 27.07
N ASP A 5 -24.20 61.92 28.02
CA ASP A 5 -24.83 60.62 28.29
C ASP A 5 -25.65 60.14 27.10
N TRP A 6 -26.28 61.09 26.39
CA TRP A 6 -27.07 60.82 25.21
C TRP A 6 -26.20 60.41 24.02
N PHE A 7 -25.06 61.10 23.82
CA PHE A 7 -24.09 60.74 22.79
C PHE A 7 -23.46 59.36 23.05
N GLY A 8 -23.09 59.04 24.29
CA GLY A 8 -22.55 57.73 24.67
C GLY A 8 -23.50 56.58 24.37
N LEU A 9 -24.80 56.76 24.63
CA LEU A 9 -25.85 55.80 24.28
C LEU A 9 -26.01 55.62 22.77
N THR A 10 -25.94 56.70 21.98
CA THR A 10 -26.03 56.60 20.51
C THR A 10 -24.79 55.96 19.87
N LEU A 11 -23.61 56.18 20.42
CA LEU A 11 -22.34 55.60 19.93
C LEU A 11 -22.27 54.09 20.16
N ALA A 12 -22.88 53.58 21.24
CA ALA A 12 -22.96 52.14 21.50
C ALA A 12 -23.80 51.38 20.44
N PHE A 13 -24.77 52.05 19.80
CA PHE A 13 -25.57 51.50 18.70
C PHE A 13 -24.93 51.71 17.31
N LEU A 14 -23.94 52.60 17.21
CA LEU A 14 -23.23 52.88 15.96
C LEU A 14 -21.94 52.07 15.80
N ALA A 15 -21.52 51.36 16.85
CA ALA A 15 -20.43 50.41 16.76
C ALA A 15 -20.88 49.21 15.91
N PRO A 16 -20.22 48.92 14.77
CA PRO A 16 -20.58 47.77 13.95
C PRO A 16 -20.45 46.48 14.78
N LEU A 17 -21.42 45.58 14.62
CA LEU A 17 -21.41 44.25 15.23
C LEU A 17 -20.02 43.63 15.02
N PRO A 18 -19.34 43.11 16.07
CA PRO A 18 -18.06 42.45 15.88
C PRO A 18 -18.25 41.31 14.87
N PRO A 19 -17.41 41.21 13.83
CA PRO A 19 -17.62 40.25 12.75
C PRO A 19 -17.71 38.85 13.35
N GLU A 20 -18.76 38.10 13.04
CA GLU A 20 -18.86 36.70 13.45
C GLU A 20 -17.60 35.97 13.00
N ARG A 21 -16.78 35.54 13.96
CA ARG A 21 -15.67 34.66 13.64
C ARG A 21 -16.26 33.34 13.15
N PRO A 22 -15.89 32.87 11.95
CA PRO A 22 -16.31 31.56 11.50
C PRO A 22 -15.83 30.52 12.52
N VAL A 23 -16.76 29.74 13.06
CA VAL A 23 -16.45 28.62 13.94
C VAL A 23 -15.65 27.61 13.11
N PRO A 24 -14.43 27.23 13.52
CA PRO A 24 -13.67 26.23 12.78
C PRO A 24 -14.47 24.91 12.77
N PRO A 25 -14.59 24.23 11.62
CA PRO A 25 -15.33 22.98 11.54
C PRO A 25 -14.72 21.96 12.50
N GLU A 26 -15.57 21.25 13.25
CA GLU A 26 -15.08 20.22 14.17
C GLU A 26 -14.32 19.14 13.39
N PRO A 27 -13.12 18.74 13.86
CA PRO A 27 -12.33 17.76 13.15
C PRO A 27 -13.04 16.41 13.19
N MET A 28 -13.51 15.96 12.03
CA MET A 28 -14.15 14.66 11.79
C MET A 28 -13.11 13.52 11.90
N ARG A 29 -12.58 13.32 13.12
CA ARG A 29 -11.47 12.38 13.41
C ARG A 29 -11.85 10.92 13.17
N GLY A 30 -13.10 10.54 13.45
CA GLY A 30 -13.57 9.16 13.29
C GLY A 30 -13.72 8.71 11.83
N SER A 31 -14.28 9.57 10.99
CA SER A 31 -14.49 9.28 9.56
C SER A 31 -13.19 9.27 8.76
N ALA A 32 -12.20 10.06 9.16
CA ALA A 32 -10.90 10.10 8.50
C ALA A 32 -10.15 8.76 8.61
N LEU A 33 -10.20 8.12 9.78
CA LEU A 33 -9.53 6.84 10.00
C LEU A 33 -10.25 5.69 9.27
N ALA A 34 -11.60 5.71 9.28
CA ALA A 34 -12.39 4.76 8.50
C ALA A 34 -12.12 4.89 6.99
N ALA A 35 -12.08 6.13 6.47
CA ALA A 35 -11.76 6.38 5.06
C ALA A 35 -10.33 5.92 4.71
N ALA A 36 -9.35 6.18 5.57
CA ALA A 36 -7.98 5.74 5.37
C ALA A 36 -7.85 4.20 5.31
N LEU A 37 -8.57 3.47 6.18
CA LEU A 37 -8.59 2.01 6.15
C LEU A 37 -9.22 1.46 4.87
N VAL A 38 -10.33 2.03 4.42
CA VAL A 38 -10.99 1.61 3.18
C VAL A 38 -10.07 1.84 1.99
N ILE A 39 -9.53 3.05 1.84
CA ILE A 39 -8.61 3.39 0.74
C ILE A 39 -7.36 2.52 0.79
N GLY A 40 -6.77 2.35 1.99
CA GLY A 40 -5.61 1.48 2.19
C GLY A 40 -5.88 0.03 1.79
N SER A 41 -7.03 -0.53 2.17
CA SER A 41 -7.41 -1.90 1.80
C SER A 41 -7.58 -2.09 0.30
N VAL A 42 -8.19 -1.12 -0.40
CA VAL A 42 -8.41 -1.19 -1.85
C VAL A 42 -7.06 -1.14 -2.58
N CYS A 43 -6.18 -0.21 -2.18
CA CYS A 43 -4.82 -0.14 -2.72
C CYS A 43 -4.04 -1.43 -2.48
N LEU A 44 -4.15 -2.01 -1.28
CA LEU A 44 -3.46 -3.26 -0.95
C LEU A 44 -3.99 -4.42 -1.80
N VAL A 45 -5.32 -4.57 -1.93
CA VAL A 45 -5.94 -5.60 -2.77
C VAL A 45 -5.51 -5.48 -4.25
N MET A 46 -5.31 -4.25 -4.75
CA MET A 46 -4.84 -4.02 -6.12
C MET A 46 -3.34 -4.30 -6.31
N VAL A 47 -2.50 -3.94 -5.35
CA VAL A 47 -1.03 -4.02 -5.48
C VAL A 47 -0.47 -5.39 -5.06
N LEU A 48 -1.08 -6.02 -4.06
CA LEU A 48 -0.66 -7.32 -3.54
C LEU A 48 -0.55 -8.41 -4.63
N PRO A 49 -1.51 -8.59 -5.55
CA PRO A 49 -1.39 -9.61 -6.60
C PRO A 49 -0.23 -9.33 -7.56
N MET A 50 0.04 -8.07 -7.89
CA MET A 50 1.23 -7.70 -8.67
C MET A 50 2.49 -8.20 -7.96
N VAL A 51 2.68 -7.86 -6.68
CA VAL A 51 3.86 -8.29 -5.90
C VAL A 51 3.96 -9.82 -5.79
N MET A 52 2.84 -10.50 -5.57
CA MET A 52 2.79 -11.96 -5.45
C MET A 52 3.23 -12.65 -6.75
N ILE A 53 2.81 -12.16 -7.92
CA ILE A 53 3.20 -12.72 -9.22
C ILE A 53 4.73 -12.68 -9.39
N TRP A 54 5.38 -11.58 -9.02
CA TRP A 54 6.85 -11.48 -9.07
C TRP A 54 7.54 -12.41 -8.06
N SER A 55 6.93 -12.64 -6.89
CA SER A 55 7.47 -13.54 -5.85
C SER A 55 7.50 -14.99 -6.33
N PHE A 56 6.41 -15.48 -6.93
CA PHE A 56 6.33 -16.84 -7.45
C PHE A 56 7.20 -17.10 -8.68
N HIS A 57 7.68 -16.06 -9.37
CA HIS A 57 8.59 -16.21 -10.51
C HIS A 57 10.08 -16.32 -10.09
N ARG A 58 10.40 -16.03 -8.82
CA ARG A 58 11.78 -16.08 -8.30
C ARG A 58 12.29 -17.41 -7.70
N PRO A 59 11.49 -18.43 -7.34
CA PRO A 59 11.99 -19.62 -6.65
C PRO A 59 12.80 -20.55 -7.57
N GLU A 60 12.76 -20.38 -8.89
CA GLU A 60 13.54 -21.19 -9.83
C GLU A 60 15.06 -20.99 -9.68
N GLY A 61 15.48 -19.83 -9.15
CA GLY A 61 16.90 -19.51 -8.98
C GLY A 61 17.62 -20.42 -7.99
N GLU A 62 16.96 -20.82 -6.91
CA GLU A 62 17.56 -21.67 -5.86
C GLU A 62 17.65 -23.13 -6.32
N PHE A 63 16.56 -23.67 -6.90
CA PHE A 63 16.55 -25.01 -7.46
C PHE A 63 17.59 -25.18 -8.58
N ARG A 64 17.70 -24.19 -9.48
CA ARG A 64 18.70 -24.19 -10.53
C ARG A 64 20.12 -24.18 -9.98
N ARG A 65 20.42 -23.29 -9.02
CA ARG A 65 21.74 -23.27 -8.35
C ARG A 65 22.08 -24.61 -7.71
N HIS A 66 21.10 -25.25 -7.05
CA HIS A 66 21.32 -26.54 -6.40
C HIS A 66 21.50 -27.70 -7.40
N CYS A 67 20.87 -27.62 -8.58
CA CYS A 67 21.07 -28.59 -9.66
C CYS A 67 22.44 -28.41 -10.33
N GLU A 68 22.81 -27.17 -10.67
CA GLU A 68 24.09 -26.83 -11.26
C GLU A 68 25.27 -27.16 -10.33
N ALA A 69 25.11 -26.93 -9.01
CA ALA A 69 26.12 -27.30 -8.02
C ALA A 69 26.35 -28.82 -7.94
N ARG A 70 25.36 -29.64 -8.28
CA ARG A 70 25.48 -31.10 -8.40
C ARG A 70 25.99 -31.55 -9.79
N GLY A 71 26.35 -30.61 -10.66
CA GLY A 71 26.80 -30.89 -12.03
C GLY A 71 25.67 -31.26 -13.00
N GLY A 72 24.42 -31.03 -12.61
CA GLY A 72 23.25 -31.32 -13.44
C GLY A 72 22.77 -30.13 -14.26
N GLN A 73 21.92 -30.42 -15.24
CA GLN A 73 21.18 -29.42 -16.02
C GLN A 73 19.70 -29.45 -15.65
N VAL A 74 19.10 -28.27 -15.54
CA VAL A 74 17.66 -28.16 -15.31
C VAL A 74 16.92 -28.34 -16.64
N ARG A 75 16.02 -29.32 -16.70
CA ARG A 75 15.18 -29.61 -17.87
C ARG A 75 13.70 -29.52 -17.47
N PRO A 76 12.82 -28.92 -18.30
CA PRO A 76 11.38 -28.99 -18.07
C PRO A 76 10.90 -30.44 -18.21
N THR A 77 9.96 -30.86 -17.35
CA THR A 77 9.42 -32.23 -17.39
C THR A 77 8.57 -32.48 -18.62
N TYR A 78 7.86 -31.45 -19.09
CA TYR A 78 6.97 -31.54 -20.24
C TYR A 78 7.51 -30.66 -21.38
N LEU A 79 7.33 -31.11 -22.62
CA LEU A 79 7.85 -30.47 -23.85
C LEU A 79 7.17 -29.13 -24.17
N ASP A 80 6.00 -28.88 -23.59
CA ASP A 80 5.25 -27.62 -23.65
C ASP A 80 5.78 -26.57 -22.65
N GLY A 81 6.80 -26.92 -21.84
CA GLY A 81 7.35 -26.06 -20.81
C GLY A 81 6.45 -25.92 -19.58
N SER A 82 5.34 -26.63 -19.52
CA SER A 82 4.49 -26.68 -18.33
C SER A 82 5.05 -27.68 -17.31
N GLY A 83 4.70 -27.54 -16.03
CA GLY A 83 5.05 -28.50 -14.97
C GLY A 83 6.40 -28.32 -14.27
N PRO A 84 6.66 -29.14 -13.23
CA PRO A 84 7.81 -28.97 -12.35
C PRO A 84 9.14 -29.21 -13.07
N GLN A 85 10.14 -28.36 -12.80
CA GLN A 85 11.49 -28.53 -13.34
C GLN A 85 12.16 -29.77 -12.73
N ARG A 86 12.90 -30.54 -13.54
CA ARG A 86 13.69 -31.69 -13.08
C ARG A 86 15.18 -31.40 -13.25
N CYS A 87 15.97 -31.93 -12.32
CA CYS A 87 17.43 -31.89 -12.43
C CYS A 87 17.91 -33.15 -13.12
N ASP A 88 18.48 -33.01 -14.31
CA ASP A 88 19.13 -34.09 -15.06
C ASP A 88 20.63 -34.08 -14.75
N LEU A 89 21.08 -35.06 -13.97
CA LEU A 89 22.48 -35.21 -13.58
C LEU A 89 23.33 -35.90 -14.68
N GLY A 90 22.72 -36.26 -15.81
CA GLY A 90 23.33 -37.02 -16.88
C GLY A 90 23.66 -38.46 -16.48
N ALA A 91 23.81 -39.33 -17.48
CA ALA A 91 24.10 -40.76 -17.30
C ALA A 91 25.43 -41.07 -16.56
N ARG A 92 26.27 -40.06 -16.31
CA ARG A 92 27.57 -40.21 -15.62
C ARG A 92 27.45 -40.35 -14.09
N HIS A 93 26.33 -39.97 -13.49
CA HIS A 93 26.10 -40.12 -12.04
C HIS A 93 25.37 -41.41 -11.65
N LEU A 94 24.70 -42.08 -12.60
CA LEU A 94 23.91 -43.30 -12.35
C LEU A 94 24.77 -44.58 -12.32
N SER A 95 26.04 -44.52 -12.71
CA SER A 95 26.96 -45.66 -12.70
C SER A 95 27.81 -45.77 -11.42
N ALA A 96 27.54 -44.94 -10.41
CA ALA A 96 28.34 -44.86 -9.17
C ALA A 96 27.54 -45.13 -7.89
N SER A 97 26.37 -45.78 -7.98
CA SER A 97 25.61 -46.29 -6.83
C SER A 97 25.46 -47.79 -6.87
#